data_AF-A0A7J8P691-F1
#
_entry.id   AF-A0A7J8P691-F1
#
_cell.length_a   1.000
_cell.length_b   1.000
_cell.length_c   1.000
_cell.angle_alpha   90.00
_cell.angle_beta   90.00
_cell.angle_gamma   90.00
#
_symmetry.space_group_name_H-M   'P 1'
#
loop_
_entity.id
_entity.type
_entity.pdbx_description
1 polymer ?
#
loop_
_entity_poly.entity_id
_entity_poly.type
_entity_poly.pdbx_seq_one_letter_code
_entity_poly.pdbx_strand_id
1 'polypeptide(L)'
;MVDLGLPQIVQSLKAQAWSDEDLLEALNHLEDGLKDNIKKLSSFDKYKQEVLLGHLDWSPMHKDPLFWRDNVSCFEENDFQVLRILITIMETSSDPRALAVACFDLSQFIQHHPAGRVIVNDLKAKERVMKLMNHDSAEVTKNALLCIQRLFLGVLYSRSSSVGMADISIGYFIANMSKEELF
;
A
#
# COMPACT_ATOMS: atom_id res chain seq x y z
N MET A 1 -9.88 -6.42 17.90
CA MET A 1 -9.12 -6.38 19.18
C MET A 1 -9.12 -5.01 19.86
N VAL A 2 -9.27 -3.90 19.13
CA VAL A 2 -9.48 -2.56 19.71
C VAL A 2 -10.89 -2.39 20.31
N ASP A 3 -11.88 -3.09 19.77
CA ASP A 3 -13.27 -3.05 20.27
C ASP A 3 -13.52 -3.79 21.59
N LEU A 4 -12.51 -4.47 22.16
CA LEU A 4 -12.65 -5.31 23.34
C LEU A 4 -12.46 -4.56 24.68
N GLY A 5 -12.44 -3.23 24.67
CA GLY A 5 -12.30 -2.44 25.90
C GLY A 5 -10.90 -2.53 26.55
N LEU A 6 -9.92 -3.12 25.86
CA LEU A 6 -8.56 -3.30 26.37
C LEU A 6 -7.89 -1.97 26.80
N PRO A 7 -8.03 -0.85 26.06
CA PRO A 7 -7.54 0.45 26.52
C PRO A 7 -8.14 0.88 27.85
N GLN A 8 -9.44 0.64 28.05
CA GLN A 8 -10.17 0.94 29.27
C GLN A 8 -9.70 0.05 30.44
N ILE A 9 -9.35 -1.21 30.17
CA ILE A 9 -8.75 -2.11 31.17
C ILE A 9 -7.37 -1.60 31.61
N VAL A 10 -6.50 -1.22 30.67
CA VAL A 10 -5.17 -0.68 31.01
C VAL A 10 -5.28 0.62 31.80
N GLN A 11 -6.21 1.52 31.43
CA GLN A 11 -6.49 2.72 32.21
C GLN A 11 -6.99 2.40 33.63
N SER A 12 -7.86 1.40 33.76
CA SER A 12 -8.37 0.95 35.06
C SER A 12 -7.27 0.35 35.93
N LEU A 13 -6.36 -0.43 35.34
CA LEU A 13 -5.19 -0.97 36.04
C LEU A 13 -4.27 0.15 36.51
N LYS A 14 -3.94 1.13 35.65
CA LYS A 14 -3.10 2.28 36.03
C LYS A 14 -3.71 3.17 37.12
N ALA A 15 -5.03 3.20 37.24
CA ALA A 15 -5.72 3.94 38.31
C ALA A 15 -5.57 3.29 39.70
N GLN A 16 -5.05 2.06 39.78
CA GLN A 16 -4.75 1.38 41.04
C GLN A 16 -3.45 1.92 41.65
N ALA A 17 -3.36 1.90 42.98
CA ALA A 17 -2.15 2.30 43.69
C ALA A 17 -1.11 1.18 43.64
N TRP A 18 -0.22 1.24 42.64
CA TRP A 18 0.93 0.33 42.53
C TRP A 18 2.12 0.88 43.31
N SER A 19 2.77 0.03 44.09
CA SER A 19 4.05 0.34 44.76
C SER A 19 5.27 -0.12 43.97
N ASP A 20 5.05 -0.89 42.90
CA ASP A 20 6.08 -1.46 42.03
C ASP A 20 6.27 -0.55 40.82
N GLU A 21 7.45 0.07 40.73
CA GLU A 21 7.80 1.00 39.66
C GLU A 21 7.97 0.29 38.31
N ASP A 22 8.52 -0.93 38.30
CA ASP A 22 8.74 -1.73 37.08
C ASP A 22 7.40 -2.10 36.46
N LEU A 23 6.41 -2.45 37.28
CA LEU A 23 5.06 -2.76 36.82
C LEU A 23 4.34 -1.52 36.27
N LEU A 24 4.52 -0.36 36.90
CA LEU A 24 3.96 0.90 36.39
C LEU A 24 4.58 1.28 35.03
N GLU A 25 5.90 1.08 34.87
CA GLU A 25 6.60 1.29 33.60
C GLU A 25 6.10 0.33 32.51
N ALA A 26 5.93 -0.96 32.82
CA ALA A 26 5.37 -1.94 31.89
C ALA A 26 3.94 -1.58 31.45
N LEU A 27 3.10 -1.10 32.37
CA LEU A 27 1.75 -0.61 32.05
C LEU A 27 1.76 0.63 31.15
N ASN A 28 2.70 1.56 31.36
CA ASN A 28 2.88 2.72 30.48
C ASN A 28 3.27 2.30 29.06
N HIS A 29 4.27 1.41 28.94
CA HIS A 29 4.72 0.90 27.65
C HIS A 29 3.59 0.15 26.90
N LEU A 30 2.77 -0.61 27.63
CA LEU A 30 1.59 -1.27 27.06
C LEU A 30 0.54 -0.26 26.58
N GLU A 31 0.25 0.79 27.35
CA GLU A 31 -0.71 1.83 26.95
C GLU A 31 -0.26 2.55 25.67
N ASP A 32 1.01 2.92 25.58
CA ASP A 32 1.55 3.62 24.41
C ASP A 32 1.53 2.72 23.18
N GLY A 33 1.96 1.46 23.31
CA GLY A 33 1.85 0.47 22.24
C GLY A 33 0.41 0.25 21.78
N LEU A 34 -0.56 0.25 22.70
CA LEU A 34 -1.98 0.15 22.35
C LEU A 34 -2.48 1.40 21.62
N LYS A 35 -2.15 2.61 22.08
CA LYS A 35 -2.54 3.85 21.39
C LYS A 35 -2.01 3.90 19.97
N ASP A 36 -0.76 3.49 19.77
CA ASP A 36 -0.16 3.46 18.44
C ASP A 36 -0.80 2.41 17.55
N ASN A 37 -1.06 1.20 18.06
CA ASN A 37 -1.78 0.17 17.32
C ASN A 37 -3.22 0.59 16.95
N ILE A 38 -3.93 1.27 17.86
CA ILE A 38 -5.27 1.82 17.58
C ILE A 38 -5.22 2.84 16.46
N LYS A 39 -4.26 3.77 16.51
CA LYS A 39 -4.10 4.77 15.45
C LYS A 39 -3.82 4.11 14.10
N LYS A 40 -2.92 3.12 14.06
CA LYS A 40 -2.58 2.38 12.84
C LYS A 40 -3.79 1.61 12.28
N LEU A 41 -4.51 0.86 13.11
CA LEU A 41 -5.72 0.16 12.68
C LEU A 41 -6.79 1.14 12.20
N SER A 42 -7.04 2.21 12.95
CA SER A 42 -8.01 3.24 12.56
C SER A 42 -7.64 3.96 11.27
N SER A 43 -6.36 4.01 10.92
CA SER A 43 -5.91 4.57 9.66
C SER A 43 -6.17 3.56 8.56
N PHE A 44 -5.63 2.33 8.64
CA PHE A 44 -5.86 1.29 7.63
C PHE A 44 -7.34 1.01 7.36
N ASP A 45 -8.20 1.00 8.39
CA ASP A 45 -9.65 0.84 8.23
C ASP A 45 -10.27 1.94 7.37
N LYS A 46 -9.83 3.20 7.52
CA LYS A 46 -10.30 4.32 6.68
C LYS A 46 -9.85 4.15 5.23
N TYR A 47 -8.60 3.78 5.02
CA TYR A 47 -8.08 3.47 3.67
C TYR A 47 -8.87 2.31 3.03
N LYS A 48 -9.10 1.23 3.79
CA LYS A 48 -9.85 0.07 3.34
C LYS A 48 -11.28 0.46 2.96
N GLN A 49 -11.95 1.30 3.77
CA GLN A 49 -13.27 1.81 3.42
C GLN A 49 -13.27 2.64 2.14
N GLU A 50 -12.28 3.53 1.96
CA GLU A 50 -12.12 4.32 0.74
C GLU A 50 -11.99 3.43 -0.50
N VAL A 51 -11.14 2.39 -0.43
CA VAL A 51 -10.95 1.40 -1.50
C VAL A 51 -12.24 0.63 -1.78
N LEU A 52 -12.92 0.13 -0.73
CA LEU A 52 -14.14 -0.65 -0.88
C LEU A 52 -15.30 0.15 -1.48
N LEU A 53 -15.34 1.47 -1.24
CA LEU A 53 -16.32 2.37 -1.85
C LEU A 53 -15.97 2.70 -3.31
N GLY A 54 -14.74 2.45 -3.75
CA GLY A 54 -14.27 2.75 -5.11
C GLY A 54 -14.03 4.24 -5.39
N HIS A 55 -14.11 5.09 -4.37
CA HIS A 55 -13.95 6.54 -4.48
C HIS A 55 -12.56 6.94 -3.97
N LEU A 56 -11.53 6.59 -4.74
CA LEU A 56 -10.14 6.88 -4.37
C LEU A 56 -9.77 8.34 -4.68
N ASP A 57 -9.21 9.03 -3.69
CA ASP A 57 -8.60 10.34 -3.86
C ASP A 57 -7.21 10.37 -3.19
N TRP A 58 -6.41 11.38 -3.51
CA TRP A 58 -5.10 11.56 -2.93
C TRP A 58 -5.18 12.01 -1.47
N SER A 59 -5.29 11.04 -0.56
CA SER A 59 -5.16 11.23 0.89
C SER A 59 -3.73 10.97 1.39
N PRO A 60 -3.38 11.40 2.62
CA PRO A 60 -2.07 11.09 3.22
C PRO A 60 -1.76 9.60 3.26
N MET A 61 -2.79 8.75 3.36
CA MET A 61 -2.68 7.29 3.45
C MET A 61 -2.00 6.68 2.22
N HIS A 62 -2.34 7.17 1.04
CA HIS A 62 -1.72 6.72 -0.20
C HIS A 62 -0.25 7.13 -0.25
N LYS A 63 0.08 8.34 0.21
CA LYS A 63 1.39 8.98 -0.02
C LYS A 63 2.42 8.70 1.07
N ASP A 64 1.99 8.39 2.29
CA ASP A 64 2.88 8.22 3.45
C ASP A 64 3.62 6.87 3.42
N PRO A 65 4.95 6.85 3.26
CA PRO A 65 5.71 5.60 3.28
C PRO A 65 5.61 4.85 4.62
N LEU A 66 5.37 5.55 5.74
CA LEU A 66 5.20 4.90 7.04
C LEU A 66 3.90 4.11 7.10
N PHE A 67 2.81 4.65 6.54
CA PHE A 67 1.56 3.91 6.41
C PHE A 67 1.76 2.58 5.70
N TRP A 68 2.46 2.59 4.55
CA TRP A 68 2.74 1.36 3.81
C TRP A 68 3.60 0.39 4.60
N ARG A 69 4.71 0.85 5.19
CA ARG A 69 5.58 -0.03 6.00
C ARG A 69 4.84 -0.69 7.15
N ASP A 70 3.95 0.05 7.81
CA ASP A 70 3.24 -0.42 9.00
C ASP A 70 2.07 -1.35 8.67
N ASN A 71 1.41 -1.16 7.52
CA ASN A 71 0.14 -1.83 7.21
C ASN A 71 0.19 -2.78 6.02
N VAL A 72 1.36 -2.97 5.37
CA VAL A 72 1.45 -3.79 4.15
C VAL A 72 0.97 -5.24 4.35
N SER A 73 1.17 -5.82 5.53
CA SER A 73 0.68 -7.17 5.85
C SER A 73 -0.85 -7.24 5.97
N CYS A 74 -1.53 -6.14 6.31
CA CYS A 74 -2.99 -6.10 6.38
C CYS A 74 -3.66 -6.26 5.00
N PHE A 75 -2.92 -6.04 3.90
CA PHE A 75 -3.42 -6.30 2.55
C PHE A 75 -3.58 -7.79 2.23
N GLU A 76 -3.02 -8.70 3.03
CA GLU A 76 -3.21 -10.15 2.87
C GLU A 76 -4.57 -10.64 3.41
N GLU A 77 -5.26 -9.81 4.19
CA GLU A 77 -6.53 -10.17 4.81
C GLU A 77 -7.64 -10.43 3.77
N ASN A 78 -8.56 -11.33 4.13
CA ASN A 78 -9.76 -11.65 3.34
C ASN A 78 -9.45 -12.03 1.88
N ASP A 79 -8.44 -12.89 1.70
CA ASP A 79 -7.97 -13.32 0.37
C ASP A 79 -7.58 -12.11 -0.52
N PHE A 80 -6.75 -11.23 0.03
CA PHE A 80 -6.27 -10.04 -0.67
C PHE A 80 -7.39 -9.11 -1.17
N GLN A 81 -8.51 -9.01 -0.44
CA GLN A 81 -9.71 -8.28 -0.87
C GLN A 81 -9.38 -6.86 -1.35
N VAL A 82 -8.55 -6.12 -0.59
CA VAL A 82 -8.17 -4.75 -0.93
C VAL A 82 -7.46 -4.69 -2.29
N LEU A 83 -6.50 -5.57 -2.53
CA LEU A 83 -5.79 -5.64 -3.82
C LEU A 83 -6.74 -6.01 -4.96
N ARG A 84 -7.64 -6.97 -4.74
CA ARG A 84 -8.64 -7.37 -5.74
C ARG A 84 -9.57 -6.23 -6.12
N ILE A 85 -9.97 -5.41 -5.15
CA ILE A 85 -10.80 -4.23 -5.41
C ILE A 85 -10.02 -3.15 -6.14
N LEU A 86 -8.75 -2.88 -5.77
CA LEU A 86 -7.89 -1.98 -6.55
C LEU A 86 -7.79 -2.42 -8.01
N ILE A 87 -7.59 -3.73 -8.27
CA ILE A 87 -7.57 -4.30 -9.63
C ILE A 87 -8.92 -4.12 -10.33
N THR A 88 -10.03 -4.29 -9.61
CA THR A 88 -11.38 -4.07 -10.15
C THR A 88 -11.60 -2.61 -10.52
N ILE A 89 -11.14 -1.66 -9.70
CA ILE A 89 -11.18 -0.22 -10.00
C ILE A 89 -10.39 0.08 -11.28
N MET A 90 -9.19 -0.49 -11.42
CA MET A 90 -8.36 -0.36 -12.63
C MET A 90 -9.04 -0.90 -13.90
N GLU A 91 -9.95 -1.87 -13.77
CA GLU A 91 -10.68 -2.45 -14.89
C GLU A 91 -11.98 -1.71 -15.23
N THR A 92 -12.67 -1.17 -14.22
CA THR A 92 -14.08 -0.74 -14.36
C THR A 92 -14.31 0.75 -14.17
N SER A 93 -13.40 1.45 -13.50
CA SER A 93 -13.56 2.89 -13.25
C SER A 93 -13.29 3.71 -14.50
N SER A 94 -14.12 4.72 -14.73
CA SER A 94 -13.89 5.77 -15.73
C SER A 94 -13.29 7.04 -15.12
N ASP A 95 -13.10 7.09 -13.79
CA ASP A 95 -12.50 8.23 -13.11
C ASP A 95 -10.97 8.16 -13.20
N PRO A 96 -10.31 9.07 -13.95
CA PRO A 96 -8.86 9.06 -14.08
C PRO A 96 -8.14 9.20 -12.74
N ARG A 97 -8.74 9.87 -11.76
CA ARG A 97 -8.13 10.01 -10.44
C ARG A 97 -8.10 8.68 -9.70
N ALA A 98 -9.24 8.00 -9.62
CA ALA A 98 -9.29 6.68 -9.01
C ALA A 98 -8.36 5.67 -9.68
N LEU A 99 -8.28 5.68 -11.02
CA LEU A 99 -7.34 4.85 -11.78
C LEU A 99 -5.87 5.15 -11.42
N ALA A 100 -5.51 6.43 -11.35
CA ALA A 100 -4.15 6.86 -11.01
C ALA A 100 -3.76 6.43 -9.60
N VAL A 101 -4.65 6.65 -8.62
CA VAL A 101 -4.44 6.23 -7.23
C VAL A 101 -4.33 4.70 -7.13
N ALA A 102 -5.21 3.95 -7.80
CA ALA A 102 -5.17 2.49 -7.76
C ALA A 102 -3.86 1.90 -8.34
N CYS A 103 -3.39 2.46 -9.46
CA CYS A 103 -2.09 2.09 -10.03
C CYS A 103 -0.94 2.41 -9.07
N PHE A 104 -0.99 3.59 -8.45
CA PHE A 104 0.03 3.99 -7.48
C PHE A 104 0.04 3.08 -6.26
N ASP A 105 -1.11 2.81 -5.66
CA ASP A 105 -1.25 1.95 -4.47
C ASP A 105 -0.76 0.52 -4.72
N LEU A 106 -1.10 -0.06 -5.87
CA LEU A 106 -0.60 -1.37 -6.24
C LEU A 106 0.95 -1.36 -6.32
N SER A 107 1.51 -0.28 -6.87
CA SER A 107 2.95 -0.08 -6.94
C SER A 107 3.60 0.07 -5.56
N GLN A 108 2.91 0.69 -4.62
CA GLN A 108 3.38 0.86 -3.25
C GLN A 108 3.36 -0.48 -2.50
N PHE A 109 2.33 -1.30 -2.69
CA PHE A 109 2.28 -2.66 -2.16
C PHE A 109 3.46 -3.49 -2.69
N ILE A 110 3.73 -3.46 -4.00
CA ILE A 110 4.89 -4.16 -4.60
C ILE A 110 6.22 -3.71 -3.98
N GLN A 111 6.35 -2.42 -3.69
CA GLN A 111 7.58 -1.86 -3.13
C GLN A 111 7.81 -2.28 -1.67
N HIS A 112 6.75 -2.34 -0.87
CA HIS A 112 6.85 -2.53 0.59
C HIS A 112 6.65 -3.98 1.03
N HIS A 113 5.96 -4.81 0.22
CA HIS A 113 5.72 -6.20 0.55
C HIS A 113 6.82 -7.12 0.00
N PRO A 114 7.44 -7.99 0.83
CA PRO A 114 8.53 -8.85 0.38
C PRO A 114 8.09 -9.81 -0.75
N ALA A 115 6.85 -10.30 -0.70
CA ALA A 115 6.26 -11.15 -1.74
C ALA A 115 5.37 -10.37 -2.73
N GLY A 116 5.40 -9.04 -2.70
CA GLY A 116 4.41 -8.20 -3.41
C GLY A 116 4.30 -8.48 -4.89
N ARG A 117 5.42 -8.76 -5.57
CA ARG A 117 5.41 -9.10 -7.01
C ARG A 117 4.77 -10.43 -7.31
N VAL A 118 5.08 -11.44 -6.51
CA VAL A 118 4.53 -12.79 -6.69
C VAL A 118 3.02 -12.70 -6.52
N ILE A 119 2.56 -12.09 -5.43
CA ILE A 119 1.14 -11.88 -5.13
C ILE A 119 0.44 -11.11 -6.26
N VAL A 120 0.99 -9.98 -6.71
CA VAL A 120 0.35 -9.16 -7.74
C VAL A 120 0.31 -9.87 -9.11
N ASN A 121 1.32 -10.68 -9.44
CA ASN A 121 1.31 -11.52 -10.64
C ASN A 121 0.27 -12.64 -10.54
N ASP A 122 0.16 -13.31 -9.39
CA ASP A 122 -0.82 -14.37 -9.15
C ASP A 122 -2.26 -13.83 -9.21
N LEU A 123 -2.46 -12.58 -8.77
CA LEU A 123 -3.71 -11.84 -8.93
C LEU A 123 -3.96 -11.32 -10.36
N LYS A 124 -3.06 -11.60 -11.31
CA LYS A 124 -3.16 -11.23 -12.73
C LYS A 124 -3.34 -9.72 -12.98
N ALA A 125 -2.75 -8.88 -12.13
CA ALA A 125 -2.88 -7.43 -12.25
C ALA A 125 -2.06 -6.84 -13.41
N LYS A 126 -1.00 -7.53 -13.87
CA LYS A 126 -0.06 -7.06 -14.90
C LYS A 126 -0.77 -6.54 -16.14
N GLU A 127 -1.65 -7.35 -16.73
CA GLU A 127 -2.37 -7.00 -17.95
C GLU A 127 -3.26 -5.77 -17.76
N ARG A 128 -3.83 -5.59 -16.56
CA ARG A 128 -4.70 -4.46 -16.23
C ARG A 128 -3.91 -3.16 -16.17
N VAL A 129 -2.77 -3.18 -15.48
CA VAL A 129 -1.89 -2.01 -15.38
C VAL A 129 -1.29 -1.66 -16.75
N MET A 130 -0.89 -2.66 -17.55
CA MET A 130 -0.33 -2.43 -18.89
C MET A 130 -1.31 -1.70 -19.82
N LYS A 131 -2.61 -2.03 -19.76
CA LYS A 131 -3.63 -1.31 -20.54
C LYS A 131 -3.72 0.17 -20.19
N LEU A 132 -3.50 0.53 -18.92
CA LEU A 132 -3.56 1.91 -18.43
C LEU A 132 -2.31 2.75 -18.76
N MET A 133 -1.22 2.14 -19.27
CA MET A 133 -0.04 2.88 -19.73
C MET A 133 -0.28 3.75 -20.98
N ASN A 134 -1.36 3.48 -21.73
CA ASN A 134 -1.74 4.24 -22.92
C ASN A 134 -3.01 5.07 -22.68
N HIS A 135 -3.30 5.41 -21.43
CA HIS A 135 -4.49 6.17 -21.06
C HIS A 135 -4.34 7.66 -21.39
N ASP A 136 -5.43 8.33 -21.77
CA ASP A 136 -5.42 9.76 -22.17
C ASP A 136 -4.94 10.69 -21.06
N SER A 137 -5.24 10.36 -19.81
CA SER A 137 -4.73 11.07 -18.64
C SER A 137 -3.24 10.77 -18.41
N ALA A 138 -2.41 11.81 -18.48
CA ALA A 138 -0.99 11.73 -18.16
C ALA A 138 -0.71 11.24 -16.73
N GLU A 139 -1.61 11.53 -15.78
CA GLU A 139 -1.46 11.08 -14.39
C GLU A 139 -1.66 9.57 -14.27
N VAL A 140 -2.66 9.01 -14.96
CA VAL A 140 -2.90 7.56 -15.02
C VAL A 140 -1.70 6.87 -15.66
N THR A 141 -1.28 7.34 -16.83
CA THR A 141 -0.14 6.78 -17.56
C THR A 141 1.13 6.81 -16.72
N LYS A 142 1.42 7.92 -16.04
CA LYS A 142 2.58 8.03 -15.13
C LYS A 142 2.55 6.97 -14.01
N ASN A 143 1.42 6.82 -13.34
CA ASN A 143 1.30 5.88 -12.21
C ASN A 143 1.26 4.42 -12.68
N ALA A 144 0.66 4.13 -13.83
CA ALA A 144 0.69 2.80 -14.44
C ALA A 144 2.12 2.40 -14.82
N LEU A 145 2.87 3.30 -15.45
CA LEU A 145 4.29 3.09 -15.77
C LEU A 145 5.14 2.81 -14.53
N LEU A 146 4.94 3.59 -13.45
CA LEU A 146 5.62 3.35 -12.17
C LEU A 146 5.30 1.95 -11.61
N CYS A 147 4.03 1.55 -11.67
CA CYS A 147 3.60 0.24 -11.20
C CYS A 147 4.25 -0.89 -12.00
N ILE A 148 4.25 -0.81 -13.32
CA ILE A 148 4.93 -1.77 -14.20
C ILE A 148 6.43 -1.79 -13.90
N GLN A 149 7.09 -0.63 -13.81
CA GLN A 149 8.50 -0.57 -13.49
C GLN A 149 8.84 -1.33 -12.19
N ARG A 150 8.02 -1.18 -11.14
CA ARG A 150 8.22 -1.88 -9.86
C ARG A 150 7.89 -3.37 -9.92
N LEU A 151 6.93 -3.76 -10.74
CA LEU A 151 6.58 -5.17 -10.96
C LEU A 151 7.75 -5.94 -11.58
N PHE A 152 8.46 -5.33 -12.53
CA PHE A 152 9.55 -5.97 -13.24
C PHE A 152 10.95 -5.74 -12.65
N LEU A 153 11.28 -4.52 -12.17
CA LEU A 153 12.65 -4.20 -11.73
C LEU A 153 12.83 -4.46 -10.24
N GLY A 154 13.71 -5.42 -9.88
CA GLY A 154 14.14 -5.80 -8.50
C GLY A 154 14.35 -4.64 -7.53
N VAL A 155 14.19 -4.89 -6.20
CA VAL A 155 14.44 -3.92 -5.10
C VAL A 155 15.79 -3.17 -5.26
N LEU A 156 16.77 -3.83 -5.89
CA LEU A 156 18.12 -3.32 -6.15
C LEU A 156 18.18 -2.09 -7.07
N TYR A 157 17.12 -1.77 -7.84
CA TYR A 157 17.07 -0.55 -8.66
C TYR A 157 16.48 0.67 -7.93
N SER A 158 15.72 0.47 -6.85
CA SER A 158 15.06 1.58 -6.13
C SER A 158 16.02 2.44 -5.29
N ARG A 159 17.22 1.92 -4.99
CA ARG A 159 18.25 2.62 -4.21
C ARG A 159 19.11 3.59 -5.03
N SER A 160 19.03 3.54 -6.36
CA SER A 160 19.92 4.28 -7.27
C SER A 160 19.29 5.55 -7.86
N SER A 161 18.02 5.84 -7.57
CA SER A 161 17.25 6.93 -8.19
C SER A 161 17.52 8.34 -7.63
N SER A 162 18.57 8.54 -6.83
CA SER A 162 19.05 9.88 -6.46
C SER A 162 19.91 10.54 -7.55
N VAL A 163 20.25 9.84 -8.64
CA VAL A 163 21.08 10.39 -9.73
C VAL A 163 20.48 10.05 -11.10
N GLY A 164 19.84 11.02 -11.74
CA GLY A 164 19.82 11.25 -13.20
C GLY A 164 19.52 10.12 -14.20
N MET A 165 19.03 8.95 -13.80
CA MET A 165 18.90 7.76 -14.66
C MET A 165 17.43 7.37 -14.98
N ALA A 166 16.50 8.32 -14.93
CA ALA A 166 15.09 8.07 -15.24
C ALA A 166 14.87 7.81 -16.75
N ASP A 167 15.62 8.49 -17.63
CA ASP A 167 15.41 8.39 -19.08
C ASP A 167 16.04 7.14 -19.73
N ILE A 168 17.12 6.61 -19.15
CA ILE A 168 17.80 5.42 -19.71
C ILE A 168 17.02 4.13 -19.38
N SER A 169 16.32 4.09 -18.25
CA SER A 169 15.62 2.88 -17.79
C SER A 169 14.33 2.60 -18.56
N ILE A 170 13.59 3.64 -18.99
CA ILE A 170 12.38 3.47 -19.81
C ILE A 170 12.75 2.99 -21.22
N GLY A 171 13.78 3.60 -21.83
CA GLY A 171 14.26 3.19 -23.15
C GLY A 171 14.79 1.75 -23.18
N TYR A 172 15.53 1.34 -22.14
CA TYR A 172 16.05 -0.03 -22.04
C TYR A 172 14.97 -1.07 -21.72
N PHE A 173 13.93 -0.69 -20.98
CA PHE A 173 12.78 -1.54 -20.65
C PHE A 173 11.87 -1.74 -21.87
N ILE A 174 11.57 -0.68 -22.62
CA ILE A 174 10.83 -0.76 -23.90
C ILE A 174 11.64 -1.54 -24.96
N ALA A 175 12.97 -1.40 -24.97
CA ALA A 175 13.83 -2.12 -25.92
C ALA A 175 14.00 -3.62 -25.61
N ASN A 176 13.78 -4.06 -24.37
CA ASN A 176 13.95 -5.47 -23.95
C ASN A 176 12.64 -6.19 -23.61
N MET A 177 11.49 -5.52 -23.61
CA MET A 177 10.20 -6.21 -23.74
C MET A 177 10.19 -6.89 -25.10
N SER A 178 10.23 -8.23 -25.11
CA SER A 178 10.15 -9.00 -26.33
C SER A 178 8.84 -8.64 -27.05
N LYS A 179 8.87 -8.65 -28.39
CA LYS A 179 7.68 -8.35 -29.22
C LYS A 179 6.46 -9.23 -28.90
N GLU A 180 6.63 -10.31 -28.14
CA GLU A 180 5.59 -11.23 -27.68
C GLU A 180 4.81 -10.73 -26.46
N GLU A 181 5.33 -9.77 -25.68
CA GLU A 181 4.61 -9.19 -24.52
C GLU A 181 3.81 -7.92 -24.88
N LEU A 182 3.88 -7.49 -26.14
CA LEU A 182 3.20 -6.30 -26.67
C LEU A 182 1.94 -6.62 -27.51
N PHE A 183 1.54 -7.89 -27.60
CA PHE A 183 0.34 -8.35 -28.30
C PHE A 183 -0.51 -9.29 -27.44
#